data_AF-A0A4R3F5S4-F1
#
_entry.id   AF-A0A4R3F5S4-F1
#
_cell.length_a   1.000
_cell.length_b   1.000
_cell.length_c   1.000
_cell.angle_alpha   90.00
_cell.angle_beta   90.00
_cell.angle_gamma   90.00
#
_symmetry.space_group_name_H-M   'P 1'
#
loop_
_entity.id
_entity.type
_entity.pdbx_description
1 polymer ?
#
loop_
_entity_poly.entity_id
_entity_poly.type
_entity_poly.pdbx_seq_one_letter_code
_entity_poly.pdbx_strand_id
1 'polypeptide(L)' 'MSGLNLLVARWPHRELSIRRLFTRNADFRALCEDYEDALRAMRHWQDAGSEPKAEEFRNLAAEIETEIVRMLDLSTGSP' A
#
# COMPACT_ATOMS: atom_id res chain seq x y z
N MET A 1 12.15 3.70 0.18
CA MET A 1 11.65 2.85 1.28
C MET A 1 10.71 1.86 0.63
N SER A 2 11.02 0.57 0.61
CA SER A 2 10.14 -0.41 -0.08
C SER A 2 8.69 -0.35 0.40
N GLY A 3 7.75 -0.67 -0.50
CA GLY A 3 6.31 -0.72 -0.20
C GLY A 3 5.96 -1.47 1.08
N LEU A 4 6.61 -2.60 1.34
CA LEU A 4 6.48 -3.35 2.60
C LEU A 4 6.71 -2.48 3.85
N ASN A 5 7.76 -1.67 3.86
CA ASN A 5 8.10 -0.83 5.00
C ASN A 5 7.09 0.31 5.18
N LEU A 6 6.53 0.83 4.08
CA LEU A 6 5.45 1.82 4.14
C LEU A 6 4.20 1.23 4.81
N LEU A 7 3.82 0.00 4.46
CA LEU A 7 2.66 -0.67 5.08
C LEU A 7 2.90 -0.98 6.56
N VAL A 8 4.11 -1.43 6.93
CA VAL A 8 4.46 -1.68 8.34
C VAL A 8 4.41 -0.38 9.16
N ALA A 9 4.89 0.74 8.61
CA ALA A 9 4.79 2.04 9.26
C ALA A 9 3.33 2.53 9.37
N ARG A 10 2.49 2.24 8.36
CA ARG A 10 1.07 2.61 8.31
C ARG A 10 0.22 1.80 9.30
N TRP A 11 0.47 0.49 9.40
CA TRP A 11 -0.27 -0.44 10.26
C TRP A 11 0.68 -1.31 11.11
N PRO A 12 1.38 -0.71 12.09
CA PRO A 12 2.37 -1.44 12.90
C PRO A 12 1.75 -2.60 13.69
N HIS A 13 0.49 -2.46 14.11
CA HIS A 13 -0.26 -3.53 14.78
C HIS A 13 -0.52 -4.77 13.90
N ARG A 14 -0.33 -4.67 12.57
CA ARG A 14 -0.47 -5.77 11.60
C ARG A 14 0.86 -6.24 11.03
N GLU A 15 2.00 -5.81 11.59
CA GLU A 15 3.33 -6.09 11.03
C GLU A 15 3.56 -7.58 10.74
N LEU A 16 3.21 -8.48 11.66
CA LEU A 16 3.37 -9.92 11.47
C LEU A 16 2.55 -10.44 10.28
N SER A 17 1.30 -10.02 10.16
CA SER A 17 0.43 -10.42 9.04
C SER A 17 0.95 -9.87 7.71
N ILE A 18 1.36 -8.60 7.70
CA ILE A 18 1.95 -7.94 6.53
C ILE A 18 3.20 -8.70 6.05
N ARG A 19 4.17 -8.97 6.94
CA ARG A 19 5.40 -9.69 6.59
C ARG A 19 5.15 -11.13 6.13
N ARG A 20 4.22 -11.83 6.79
CA ARG A 20 3.84 -13.20 6.40
C ARG A 20 3.21 -13.23 5.02
N LEU A 21 2.25 -12.32 4.76
CA LEU A 21 1.54 -12.26 3.50
C LEU A 21 2.48 -11.84 2.37
N PHE A 22 3.34 -10.84 2.60
CA PHE A 22 4.39 -10.44 1.65
C PHE A 22 5.33 -11.59 1.26
N THR A 23 5.65 -12.48 2.19
CA THR A 23 6.51 -13.63 1.90
C THR A 23 5.79 -14.68 1.04
N ARG A 24 4.49 -14.87 1.26
CA ARG A 24 3.73 -16.02 0.73
C ARG A 24 2.85 -15.71 -0.47
N ASN A 25 2.47 -14.46 -0.68
CA ASN A 25 1.51 -14.06 -1.71
C ASN A 25 2.16 -13.07 -2.68
N ALA A 26 2.24 -13.43 -3.96
CA ALA A 26 2.85 -12.61 -5.00
C ALA A 26 1.99 -11.38 -5.34
N ASP A 27 0.67 -11.53 -5.37
CA ASP A 27 -0.26 -10.43 -5.64
C ASP A 27 -0.18 -9.35 -4.56
N PHE A 28 -0.04 -9.77 -3.30
CA PHE A 28 0.20 -8.83 -2.20
C PHE A 28 1.52 -8.07 -2.35
N ARG A 29 2.57 -8.73 -2.86
CA ARG A 29 3.85 -8.03 -3.13
C ARG A 29 3.70 -6.99 -4.23
N ALA A 30 3.01 -7.34 -5.31
CA ALA A 30 2.71 -6.40 -6.40
C ALA A 30 1.92 -5.18 -5.87
N LEU A 31 0.89 -5.40 -5.05
CA LEU A 31 0.13 -4.31 -4.43
C LEU A 31 0.99 -3.42 -3.52
N CYS A 32 1.96 -3.97 -2.79
CA CYS A 32 2.91 -3.17 -2.02
C CYS A 32 3.76 -2.26 -2.93
N GLU A 33 4.22 -2.78 -4.07
CA GLU A 33 5.01 -2.03 -5.05
C GLU A 33 4.15 -0.94 -5.72
N ASP A 34 2.93 -1.27 -6.14
CA ASP A 34 1.97 -0.32 -6.71
C ASP A 34 1.63 0.79 -5.72
N TYR A 35 1.45 0.47 -4.44
CA TYR A 35 1.21 1.46 -3.40
C TYR A 35 2.39 2.42 -3.21
N GLU A 36 3.62 1.88 -3.22
CA GLU A 36 4.83 2.70 -3.15
C GLU A 36 4.93 3.66 -4.34
N ASP A 37 4.67 3.16 -5.55
CA ASP A 37 4.75 3.97 -6.76
C ASP A 37 3.64 5.01 -6.84
N ALA A 38 2.42 4.69 -6.42
CA ALA A 38 1.33 5.67 -6.30
C ALA A 38 1.68 6.81 -5.34
N LEU A 39 2.25 6.50 -4.16
CA LEU A 39 2.68 7.52 -3.20
C LEU A 39 3.84 8.38 -3.72
N ARG A 40 4.80 7.77 -4.42
CA ARG A 40 5.91 8.50 -5.06
C ARG A 40 5.38 9.44 -6.15
N ALA A 41 4.47 8.97 -7.00
CA ALA A 41 3.87 9.77 -8.04
C ALA A 41 3.03 10.91 -7.45
N MET A 42 2.21 10.64 -6.43
CA MET A 42 1.47 11.67 -5.69
C MET A 42 2.42 12.77 -5.21
N ARG A 43 3.49 12.39 -4.50
CA ARG A 43 4.46 13.36 -3.98
C ARG A 43 5.16 14.15 -5.09
N HIS A 44 5.54 13.48 -6.17
CA HIS A 44 6.13 14.14 -7.33
C HIS A 44 5.22 15.24 -7.89
N TRP A 45 3.92 14.97 -8.05
CA TRP A 45 2.98 15.95 -8.56
C TRP A 45 2.63 17.07 -7.57
N GLN A 46 2.66 16.79 -6.27
CA GLN A 46 2.56 17.82 -5.23
C GLN A 46 3.75 18.79 -5.32
N ASP A 47 4.98 18.26 -5.40
CA ASP A 47 6.20 19.06 -5.50
C ASP A 47 6.25 19.85 -6.82
N ALA A 48 5.67 19.31 -7.90
CA ALA A 48 5.51 19.99 -9.18
C ALA A 48 4.38 21.04 -9.20
N GLY A 49 3.60 21.18 -8.13
CA GLY A 49 2.50 22.14 -8.01
C GLY A 49 1.23 21.74 -8.77
N SER A 50 1.08 20.47 -9.15
CA SER A 50 -0.11 19.95 -9.83
C SER A 50 -1.02 19.21 -8.85
N GLU A 51 -1.90 19.95 -8.18
CA GLU A 51 -2.86 19.35 -7.24
C GLU A 51 -3.81 18.33 -7.90
N PRO A 52 -4.34 18.54 -9.13
CA PRO A 52 -5.22 17.55 -9.75
C PRO A 52 -4.52 16.20 -9.98
N LYS A 53 -3.24 16.22 -10.39
CA LYS A 53 -2.46 14.99 -10.55
C LYS A 53 -2.11 14.36 -9.21
N ALA A 54 -1.76 15.15 -8.21
CA ALA A 54 -1.57 14.64 -6.86
C ALA A 54 -2.85 13.95 -6.33
N GLU A 55 -4.02 14.53 -6.59
CA GLU A 55 -5.31 13.98 -6.18
C GLU A 55 -5.65 12.67 -6.89
N GLU A 56 -5.37 12.56 -8.20
CA GLU A 56 -5.49 11.29 -8.94
C GLU A 56 -4.71 10.15 -8.26
N PHE A 57 -3.43 10.37 -7.96
CA PHE A 57 -2.58 9.35 -7.33
C PHE A 57 -2.93 9.11 -5.85
N ARG A 58 -3.47 10.12 -5.16
CA ARG A 58 -4.01 9.97 -3.80
C ARG A 58 -5.21 9.02 -3.78
N ASN A 59 -6.13 9.17 -4.73
CA ASN A 59 -7.28 8.29 -4.87
C ASN A 59 -6.85 6.87 -5.24
N LEU A 60 -5.91 6.73 -6.18
CA LEU A 60 -5.34 5.42 -6.51
C LEU A 60 -4.68 4.74 -5.30
N ALA A 61 -3.89 5.48 -4.52
CA ALA A 61 -3.29 4.93 -3.30
C ALA A 61 -4.36 4.46 -2.30
N ALA A 62 -5.48 5.18 -2.15
CA ALA A 62 -6.58 4.78 -1.28
C ALA A 62 -7.32 3.52 -1.76
N GLU A 63 -7.48 3.35 -3.07
CA GLU A 63 -8.02 2.11 -3.65
C GLU A 63 -7.10 0.91 -3.35
N ILE A 64 -5.79 1.10 -3.52
CA ILE A 64 -4.78 0.07 -3.20
C ILE A 64 -4.77 -0.23 -1.70
N GLU A 65 -4.87 0.78 -0.82
CA GLU A 65 -4.98 0.56 0.64
C GLU A 65 -6.19 -0.31 0.98
N THR A 66 -7.32 -0.09 0.31
CA THR A 66 -8.55 -0.87 0.53
C THR A 66 -8.34 -2.35 0.20
N GLU A 67 -7.69 -2.66 -0.92
CA GLU A 67 -7.40 -4.06 -1.29
C GLU A 67 -6.35 -4.70 -0.38
N ILE A 68 -5.31 -3.96 0.01
CA ILE A 68 -4.32 -4.41 0.99
C ILE A 68 -4.99 -4.79 2.32
N VAL A 69 -5.87 -3.94 2.84
CA VAL A 69 -6.59 -4.21 4.10
C VAL A 69 -7.47 -5.46 3.95
N ARG A 70 -8.17 -5.60 2.83
CA ARG A 70 -8.98 -6.79 2.54
C ARG A 70 -8.16 -8.07 2.56
N MET A 71 -7.00 -8.08 1.90
CA MET A 71 -6.12 -9.25 1.90
C MET A 71 -5.56 -9.54 3.30
N LEU A 72 -5.26 -8.50 4.09
CA LEU A 72 -4.82 -8.66 5.47
C LEU A 72 -5.90 -9.27 6.35
N ASP A 73 -7.14 -8.81 6.24
CA ASP A 73 -8.27 -9.34 7.02
C ASP A 73 -8.54 -10.81 6.68
N LEU A 74 -8.50 -11.17 5.38
CA LEU A 74 -8.60 -12.56 4.92
C LEU A 74 -7.44 -13.42 5.41
N SER A 75 -6.24 -12.87 5.54
CA SER A 75 -5.07 -13.60 6.05
C SER A 75 -5.12 -13.87 7.56
N THR A 76 -5.86 -13.06 8.31
CA THR A 76 -6.06 -13.23 9.76
C THR A 76 -7.27 -14.08 10.11
N GLY A 77 -8.21 -14.27 9.16
CA GLY A 77 -9.34 -15.18 9.30
C GLY A 77 -9.02 -16.58 8.75
N SER A 78 -8.44 -17.44 9.59
CA SER A 78 -8.69 -18.89 9.50
C SER A 78 -9.65 -19.26 10.64
N PRO A 79 -10.65 -20.13 10.41
CA PRO A 79 -11.55 -20.62 11.47
C PRO A 79 -10.79 -21.33 12.59
#